data_AF-A0A8T5LMN5-F1
#
_entry.id   AF-A0A8T5LMN5-F1
#
_cell.length_a   1.000
_cell.length_b   1.000
_cell.length_c   1.000
_cell.angle_alpha   90.00
_cell.angle_beta   90.00
_cell.angle_gamma   90.00
#
_symmetry.space_group_name_H-M   'P 1'
#
loop_
_entity.id
_entity.type
_entity.pdbx_description
1 polymer ?
#
loop_
_entity_poly.entity_id
_entity_poly.type
_entity_poly.pdbx_seq_one_letter_code
_entity_poly.pdbx_strand_id
1 'polypeptide(L)'
;MVFETLVIIYVVLWIIPCMIIASAKNKSVGNAFIASLLFGVFALIYYIFARSEPPKEEKSTLKCTGCGAKVSHSDKFCPDCGAKFEDDGIDCPKCKTHNKKNVKFCTKCGHKLINEPEPEFICEYCDKKFKSEEALNKHYDSCEAKKIKSKKDTKTAIWVISILVFVGFGIYFLINNKINLIPLFLIGFITTPFFDKLFNRFKKKSNRLKHFEFNWWKKGITILAIILLFIFINWLIPECPKSCDDNNFCTNDFCSAETGYKCMNTLKLNCKGNGICESGEYGTSDCPNCDDGNKCTADSYDVGAKRCINVEMKGCIN
;
A
#
# COMPACT_ATOMS: atom_id res chain seq x y z
N MET A 1 26.14 6.29 12.44
CA MET A 1 26.33 7.54 11.66
C MET A 1 26.20 7.33 10.15
N VAL A 2 27.03 6.52 9.49
CA VAL A 2 26.99 6.34 8.02
C VAL A 2 25.63 5.84 7.48
N PHE A 3 24.95 4.97 8.23
CA PHE A 3 23.65 4.42 7.81
C PHE A 3 22.52 5.44 7.92
N GLU A 4 22.51 6.29 8.94
CA GLU A 4 21.49 7.34 9.10
C GLU A 4 21.62 8.42 8.03
N THR A 5 22.85 8.78 7.64
CA THR A 5 23.10 9.71 6.54
C THR A 5 22.63 9.16 5.19
N LEU A 6 22.77 7.84 4.95
CA LEU A 6 22.29 7.22 3.71
C LEU A 6 20.76 7.17 3.60
N VAL A 7 20.06 6.94 4.71
CA VAL A 7 18.60 6.98 4.76
C VAL A 7 18.08 8.40 4.49
N ILE A 8 18.71 9.41 5.10
CA ILE A 8 18.35 10.82 4.87
C ILE A 8 18.60 11.20 3.40
N ILE A 9 19.75 10.82 2.83
CA ILE A 9 20.07 11.09 1.42
C ILE A 9 19.05 10.40 0.50
N TYR A 10 18.69 9.14 0.76
CA TYR A 10 17.70 8.42 -0.05
C TYR A 10 16.30 9.06 0.02
N VAL A 11 15.86 9.48 1.21
CA VAL A 11 14.59 10.17 1.42
C VAL A 11 14.57 11.52 0.72
N VAL A 12 15.65 12.30 0.82
CA VAL A 12 15.78 13.62 0.19
C VAL A 12 15.84 13.49 -1.34
N LEU A 13 16.57 12.50 -1.87
CA LEU A 13 16.66 12.23 -3.31
C LEU A 13 15.35 11.73 -3.93
N TRP A 14 14.41 11.19 -3.15
CA TRP A 14 13.10 10.76 -3.66
C TRP A 14 12.00 11.81 -3.47
N ILE A 15 11.98 12.52 -2.34
CA ILE A 15 10.96 13.53 -2.04
C ILE A 15 11.12 14.77 -2.94
N ILE A 16 12.35 15.23 -3.16
CA ILE A 16 12.59 16.46 -3.94
C ILE A 16 12.14 16.30 -5.40
N PRO A 17 12.49 15.22 -6.14
CA PRO A 17 11.99 15.03 -7.49
C PRO A 17 10.47 14.85 -7.55
N CYS A 18 9.85 14.16 -6.58
CA CYS A 18 8.40 13.99 -6.54
C CYS A 18 7.67 15.34 -6.33
N MET A 19 8.20 16.23 -5.48
CA MET A 19 7.65 17.58 -5.28
C MET A 19 7.84 18.46 -6.52
N ILE A 20 8.98 18.39 -7.20
CA ILE A 20 9.24 19.11 -8.45
C ILE A 20 8.28 18.64 -9.56
N ILE A 21 8.08 17.33 -9.70
CA ILE A 21 7.16 16.73 -10.69
C ILE A 21 5.69 17.07 -10.38
N ALA A 22 5.31 17.11 -9.10
CA ALA A 22 3.97 17.51 -8.69
C ALA A 22 3.68 18.99 -9.00
N SER A 23 4.67 19.87 -8.76
CA SER A 23 4.59 21.29 -9.08
C SER A 23 4.55 21.57 -10.59
N ALA A 24 5.27 20.78 -11.40
CA ALA A 24 5.33 20.93 -12.86
C ALA A 24 4.04 20.51 -13.59
N LYS A 25 3.18 19.67 -12.97
CA LYS A 25 1.97 19.13 -13.63
C LYS A 25 0.63 19.65 -13.07
N ASN A 26 0.67 20.64 -12.17
CA ASN A 26 -0.51 21.22 -11.52
C ASN A 26 -1.50 20.15 -10.98
N LYS A 27 -1.00 19.01 -10.48
CA LYS A 27 -1.81 17.94 -9.87
C LYS A 27 -1.95 18.19 -8.37
N SER A 28 -3.05 17.76 -7.73
CA SER A 28 -3.27 18.03 -6.31
C SER A 28 -2.15 17.41 -5.45
N VAL A 29 -1.57 18.23 -4.58
CA VAL A 29 -0.42 17.87 -3.73
C VAL A 29 -0.75 16.69 -2.80
N GLY A 30 -2.04 16.48 -2.50
CA GLY A 30 -2.52 15.39 -1.64
C GLY A 30 -2.22 13.99 -2.16
N ASN A 31 -2.31 13.76 -3.48
CA ASN A 31 -2.10 12.41 -4.04
C ASN A 31 -0.61 12.01 -4.05
N ALA A 32 0.31 12.99 -4.15
CA ALA A 32 1.75 12.75 -4.02
C ALA A 32 2.18 12.51 -2.56
N PHE A 33 1.51 13.15 -1.61
CA PHE A 33 1.78 12.98 -0.18
C PHE A 33 1.41 11.58 0.34
N ILE A 34 0.27 11.04 -0.11
CA ILE A 34 -0.22 9.70 0.29
C ILE A 34 0.71 8.59 -0.23
N ALA A 35 1.19 8.70 -1.48
CA ALA A 35 2.16 7.75 -2.04
C ALA A 35 3.47 7.74 -1.23
N SER A 36 3.91 8.90 -0.75
CA SER A 36 5.13 9.07 0.04
C SER A 36 4.98 8.46 1.45
N LEU A 37 3.82 8.65 2.09
CA LEU A 37 3.53 8.12 3.42
C LEU A 37 3.47 6.59 3.47
N LEU A 38 2.94 5.93 2.42
CA LEU A 38 2.83 4.47 2.38
C LEU A 38 4.19 3.76 2.33
N PHE A 39 5.16 4.33 1.61
CA PHE A 39 6.53 3.78 1.58
C PHE A 39 7.32 4.10 2.86
N GLY A 40 7.12 5.29 3.44
CA GLY A 40 7.75 5.67 4.71
C GLY A 40 7.30 4.81 5.90
N VAL A 41 6.01 4.46 5.98
CA VAL A 41 5.49 3.58 7.03
C VAL A 41 6.04 2.16 6.89
N PHE A 42 6.23 1.66 5.66
CA PHE A 42 6.83 0.35 5.42
C PHE A 42 8.31 0.30 5.85
N ALA A 43 9.06 1.37 5.58
CA ALA A 43 10.45 1.52 6.03
C ALA A 43 10.56 1.64 7.57
N LEU A 44 9.62 2.35 8.22
CA LEU A 44 9.54 2.47 9.68
C LEU A 44 9.21 1.12 10.35
N ILE A 45 8.26 0.37 9.80
CA ILE A 45 7.90 -0.97 10.30
C ILE A 45 9.08 -1.92 10.14
N TYR A 46 9.76 -1.92 8.98
CA TYR A 46 10.97 -2.71 8.76
C TYR A 46 12.09 -2.32 9.75
N TYR A 47 12.27 -1.03 10.02
CA TYR A 47 13.23 -0.52 11.00
C TYR A 47 12.93 -1.01 12.43
N ILE A 48 11.68 -1.03 12.86
CA ILE A 48 11.28 -1.53 14.19
C ILE A 48 11.58 -3.03 14.31
N PHE A 49 11.23 -3.82 13.29
CA PHE A 49 11.52 -5.26 13.27
C PHE A 49 13.02 -5.58 13.20
N ALA A 50 13.79 -4.76 12.49
CA ALA A 50 15.24 -4.92 12.41
C ALA A 50 15.97 -4.57 13.74
N ARG A 51 15.29 -3.89 14.68
CA ARG A 51 15.89 -3.44 15.95
C ARG A 51 15.51 -4.26 17.17
N SER A 52 14.72 -5.32 17.04
CA SER A 52 14.43 -6.20 18.19
C SER A 52 15.72 -6.86 18.67
N GLU A 53 16.28 -6.37 19.78
CA GLU A 53 17.37 -7.05 20.49
C GLU A 53 16.87 -8.41 21.02
N PRO A 54 17.72 -9.46 21.06
CA PRO A 54 17.35 -10.71 21.70
C PRO A 54 17.01 -10.47 23.19
N PRO A 55 16.04 -11.21 23.75
CA PRO A 55 15.62 -11.02 25.14
C PRO A 55 16.82 -11.22 26.07
N LYS A 56 17.10 -10.22 26.91
CA LYS A 56 18.17 -10.27 27.91
C LYS A 56 17.72 -11.21 29.03
N GLU A 57 18.51 -12.24 29.30
CA GLU A 57 18.27 -13.24 30.35
C GLU A 57 18.07 -12.55 31.72
N GLU A 58 16.90 -12.76 32.30
CA GLU A 58 16.52 -12.25 33.62
C GLU A 58 17.20 -13.11 34.70
N LYS A 59 18.20 -12.54 35.39
CA LYS A 59 18.84 -13.20 36.54
C LYS A 59 17.81 -13.36 37.66
N SER A 60 17.52 -14.61 38.02
CA SER A 60 16.61 -14.95 39.11
C SER A 60 17.17 -14.46 40.45
N THR A 61 16.37 -13.67 41.18
CA THR A 61 16.67 -13.27 42.57
C THR A 61 15.91 -14.16 43.54
N LEU A 62 16.56 -14.64 44.61
CA LEU A 62 15.92 -15.42 45.67
C LEU A 62 15.68 -14.54 46.91
N LYS A 63 14.72 -14.94 47.76
CA LYS A 63 14.45 -14.24 49.04
C LYS A 63 15.22 -14.92 50.17
N CYS A 64 15.93 -14.13 50.97
CA CYS A 64 16.61 -14.62 52.17
C CYS A 64 15.58 -15.13 53.19
N THR A 65 15.76 -16.35 53.69
CA THR A 65 14.88 -16.98 54.68
C THR A 65 15.01 -16.38 56.08
N GLY A 66 16.12 -15.68 56.38
CA GLY A 66 16.36 -15.05 57.68
C GLY A 66 15.72 -13.66 57.84
N CYS A 67 15.73 -12.81 56.80
CA CYS A 67 15.21 -11.44 56.87
C CYS A 67 14.26 -11.03 55.74
N GLY A 68 14.06 -11.89 54.73
CA GLY A 68 13.18 -11.61 53.58
C GLY A 68 13.78 -10.74 52.47
N ALA A 69 15.02 -10.26 52.60
CA ALA A 69 15.70 -9.46 51.59
C ALA A 69 15.89 -10.22 50.27
N LYS A 70 15.81 -9.52 49.13
CA LYS A 70 16.10 -10.11 47.81
C LYS A 70 17.61 -10.16 47.60
N VAL A 71 18.15 -11.35 47.36
CA VAL A 71 19.60 -11.61 47.26
C VAL A 71 19.92 -12.41 45.99
N SER A 72 21.17 -12.35 45.55
CA SER A 72 21.66 -13.10 44.39
C SER A 72 21.99 -14.55 44.77
N HIS A 73 21.82 -15.50 43.85
CA HIS A 73 22.25 -16.90 44.02
C HIS A 73 23.77 -17.07 44.25
N SER A 74 24.56 -16.02 44.02
CA SER A 74 26.03 -16.05 44.13
C SER A 74 26.57 -15.70 45.53
N ASP A 75 25.74 -15.19 46.43
CA ASP A 75 26.20 -14.64 47.71
C ASP A 75 26.27 -15.73 48.78
N LYS A 76 27.40 -15.86 49.47
CA LYS A 76 27.60 -16.88 50.53
C LYS A 76 26.89 -16.52 51.84
N PHE A 77 26.60 -15.24 52.03
CA PHE A 77 25.95 -14.68 53.21
C PHE A 77 25.00 -13.56 52.76
N CYS A 78 23.89 -13.40 53.46
CA CYS A 78 22.99 -12.27 53.22
C CYS A 78 23.65 -10.96 53.68
N PRO A 79 23.77 -9.94 52.81
CA PRO A 79 24.39 -8.66 53.18
C PRO A 79 23.60 -7.89 54.24
N ASP A 80 22.28 -8.13 54.35
CA ASP A 80 21.42 -7.37 55.25
C ASP A 80 21.32 -7.97 56.66
N CYS A 81 21.41 -9.30 56.80
CA CYS A 81 21.22 -9.97 58.09
C CYS A 81 22.33 -10.96 58.49
N GLY A 82 23.30 -11.20 57.62
CA GLY A 82 24.42 -12.11 57.90
C GLY A 82 24.07 -13.60 57.87
N ALA A 83 22.82 -13.97 57.56
CA ALA A 83 22.42 -15.38 57.44
C ALA A 83 23.26 -16.08 56.36
N LYS A 84 23.87 -17.22 56.73
CA LYS A 84 24.66 -18.06 55.83
C LYS A 84 23.72 -18.92 55.00
N PHE A 85 23.88 -18.91 53.68
CA PHE A 85 23.12 -19.81 52.80
C PHE A 85 23.75 -21.21 52.84
N GLU A 86 22.91 -22.25 52.82
CA GLU A 86 23.38 -23.64 52.76
C GLU A 86 24.22 -23.85 51.49
N ASP A 87 25.41 -24.44 51.65
CA ASP A 87 26.36 -24.68 50.56
C ASP A 87 25.78 -25.76 49.64
N ASP A 88 25.31 -25.36 48.47
CA ASP A 88 24.55 -26.20 47.54
C ASP A 88 25.47 -27.07 46.64
N GLY A 89 26.59 -27.51 47.20
CA GLY A 89 27.56 -28.35 46.52
C GLY A 89 27.08 -29.78 46.30
N ILE A 90 27.72 -30.45 45.34
CA ILE A 90 27.47 -31.83 44.95
C ILE A 90 28.64 -32.72 45.38
N ASP A 91 28.33 -33.80 46.10
CA ASP A 91 29.32 -34.80 46.48
C ASP A 91 29.59 -35.75 45.31
N CYS A 92 30.86 -35.98 45.02
CA CYS A 92 31.25 -36.88 43.95
C CYS A 92 30.85 -38.33 44.28
N PRO A 93 30.07 -39.03 43.44
CA PRO A 93 29.64 -40.41 43.72
C PRO A 93 30.80 -41.41 43.73
N LYS A 94 31.92 -41.09 43.08
CA LYS A 94 33.10 -41.97 42.99
C LYS A 94 34.06 -41.81 44.17
N CYS A 95 34.27 -40.60 44.67
CA CYS A 95 35.31 -40.31 45.68
C CYS A 95 34.84 -39.51 46.90
N LYS A 96 33.54 -39.21 46.97
CA LYS A 96 32.87 -38.47 48.06
C LYS A 96 33.44 -37.08 48.36
N THR A 97 34.22 -36.52 47.45
CA THR A 97 34.70 -35.13 47.59
C THR A 97 33.56 -34.17 47.33
N HIS A 98 33.38 -33.19 48.22
CA HIS A 98 32.42 -32.11 48.02
C HIS A 98 32.90 -31.15 46.94
N ASN A 99 32.07 -30.89 45.94
CA ASN A 99 32.38 -29.97 44.86
C ASN A 99 31.33 -28.86 44.79
N LYS A 100 31.73 -27.68 44.30
CA LYS A 100 30.79 -26.59 44.04
C LYS A 100 29.70 -27.04 43.06
N LYS A 101 28.51 -26.46 43.17
CA LYS A 101 27.43 -26.64 42.20
C LYS A 101 27.91 -26.28 40.78
N ASN A 102 27.45 -27.04 39.78
CA ASN A 102 27.73 -26.84 38.36
C ASN A 102 29.19 -27.11 37.90
N VAL A 103 30.04 -27.78 38.68
CA VAL A 103 31.34 -28.23 38.14
C VAL A 103 31.18 -29.46 37.24
N LYS A 104 31.80 -29.44 36.06
CA LYS A 104 31.68 -30.52 35.06
C LYS A 104 32.35 -31.82 35.52
N PHE A 105 33.44 -31.69 36.26
CA PHE A 105 34.25 -32.81 36.75
C PHE A 105 34.62 -32.59 38.22
N CYS A 106 34.75 -33.69 38.96
CA CYS A 106 35.23 -33.67 40.32
C CYS A 106 36.68 -33.17 40.36
N THR A 107 36.95 -32.20 41.24
CA THR A 107 38.25 -31.57 41.40
C THR A 107 39.34 -32.52 41.94
N LYS A 108 38.94 -33.64 42.56
CA LYS A 108 39.88 -34.63 43.12
C LYS A 108 40.13 -35.82 42.21
N CYS A 109 39.08 -36.44 41.67
CA CYS A 109 39.21 -37.71 40.93
C CYS A 109 38.87 -37.63 39.44
N GLY A 110 38.46 -36.46 38.94
CA GLY A 110 38.10 -36.25 37.53
C GLY A 110 36.78 -36.88 37.09
N HIS A 111 35.99 -37.47 37.99
CA HIS A 111 34.69 -38.06 37.64
C HIS A 111 33.69 -36.98 37.20
N LYS A 112 33.00 -37.18 36.07
CA LYS A 112 32.00 -36.25 35.54
C LYS A 112 30.80 -36.18 36.50
N LEU A 113 30.40 -34.99 36.93
CA LEU A 113 29.35 -34.79 37.95
C LEU A 113 28.01 -34.33 37.37
N ILE A 114 27.99 -33.91 36.11
CA ILE A 114 26.78 -33.43 35.44
C ILE A 114 26.36 -34.46 34.38
N ASN A 115 25.23 -35.12 34.63
CA ASN A 115 24.40 -35.64 33.56
C ASN A 115 23.53 -34.45 33.13
N GLU A 116 23.91 -33.75 32.07
CA GLU A 116 23.00 -32.78 31.45
C GLU A 116 21.71 -33.54 31.08
N PRO A 117 20.51 -33.03 31.42
CA PRO A 117 19.28 -33.62 30.91
C PRO A 117 19.39 -33.65 29.38
N GLU A 118 19.24 -34.83 28.79
CA GLU A 118 19.27 -34.98 27.34
C GLU A 118 18.26 -33.99 26.72
N PRO A 119 18.67 -33.12 25.78
CA PRO A 119 17.74 -32.21 25.14
C PRO A 119 16.71 -33.02 24.34
N GLU A 120 15.44 -32.93 24.74
CA GLU A 120 14.32 -33.46 23.98
C GLU A 120 13.93 -32.48 22.87
N PHE A 121 13.96 -32.93 21.61
CA PHE A 121 13.56 -32.12 20.46
C PHE A 121 12.12 -32.46 20.05
N ILE A 122 11.21 -31.50 20.04
CA ILE A 122 9.79 -31.71 19.75
C ILE A 122 9.41 -31.04 18.43
N CYS A 123 8.72 -31.76 17.54
CA CYS A 123 8.21 -31.20 16.30
C CYS A 123 6.98 -30.32 16.54
N GLU A 124 7.08 -29.01 16.31
CA GLU A 124 5.98 -28.03 16.48
C GLU A 124 4.71 -28.34 15.64
N TYR A 125 4.83 -29.16 14.60
CA TYR A 125 3.70 -29.48 13.73
C TYR A 125 2.89 -30.69 14.20
N CYS A 126 3.49 -31.63 14.92
CA CYS A 126 2.86 -32.92 15.26
C CYS A 126 3.18 -33.45 16.65
N ASP A 127 3.90 -32.66 17.46
CA ASP A 127 4.26 -32.91 18.86
C ASP A 127 5.06 -34.20 19.12
N LYS A 128 5.63 -34.81 18.08
CA LYS A 128 6.53 -35.97 18.22
C LYS A 128 7.87 -35.56 18.80
N LYS A 129 8.36 -36.38 19.73
CA LYS A 129 9.66 -36.21 20.41
C LYS A 129 10.78 -36.96 19.70
N PHE A 130 11.96 -36.37 19.68
CA PHE A 130 13.19 -36.89 19.06
C PHE A 130 14.36 -36.74 20.01
N LYS A 131 15.29 -37.70 19.95
CA LYS A 131 16.50 -37.75 20.79
C LYS A 131 17.66 -36.92 20.26
N SER A 132 17.56 -36.43 19.02
CA SER A 132 18.58 -35.59 18.41
C SER A 132 17.95 -34.62 17.41
N GLU A 133 18.61 -33.48 17.24
CA GLU A 133 18.23 -32.47 16.25
C GLU A 133 18.23 -33.03 14.82
N GLU A 134 19.17 -33.91 14.50
CA GLU A 134 19.25 -34.55 13.18
C GLU A 134 18.04 -35.45 12.90
N ALA A 135 17.54 -36.18 13.91
CA ALA A 135 16.34 -37.00 13.79
C ALA A 135 15.07 -36.13 13.62
N LEU A 136 14.99 -34.99 14.32
CA LEU A 136 13.93 -34.01 14.14
C LEU A 136 13.97 -33.41 12.72
N ASN A 137 15.15 -33.05 12.22
CA ASN A 137 15.33 -32.48 10.88
C ASN A 137 14.94 -33.46 9.77
N LYS A 138 15.33 -34.73 9.86
CA LYS A 138 14.86 -35.78 8.93
C LYS A 138 13.34 -35.97 8.99
N HIS A 139 12.73 -35.80 10.16
CA HIS A 139 11.28 -35.83 10.29
C HIS A 139 10.59 -34.61 9.64
N TYR A 140 11.14 -33.41 9.76
CA TYR A 140 10.53 -32.17 9.24
C TYR A 140 10.18 -32.24 7.74
N ASP A 141 10.98 -32.93 6.93
CA ASP A 141 10.75 -33.07 5.49
C ASP A 141 9.60 -34.04 5.15
N SER A 142 9.39 -35.04 6.00
CA SER A 142 8.34 -36.05 5.82
C SER A 142 7.04 -35.73 6.57
N CYS A 143 7.06 -34.76 7.50
CA CYS A 143 5.92 -34.42 8.36
C CYS A 143 4.67 -34.01 7.58
N GLU A 144 3.59 -34.80 7.73
CA GLU A 144 2.31 -34.55 7.06
C GLU A 144 1.57 -33.33 7.63
N ALA A 145 1.64 -33.11 8.96
CA ALA A 145 1.02 -31.96 9.60
C ALA A 145 1.59 -30.62 9.09
N LYS A 146 2.91 -30.57 8.81
CA LYS A 146 3.57 -29.43 8.14
C LYS A 146 2.96 -29.15 6.76
N LYS A 147 2.70 -30.20 5.96
CA LYS A 147 2.08 -30.08 4.63
C LYS A 147 0.65 -29.54 4.73
N ILE A 148 -0.10 -29.96 5.76
CA ILE A 148 -1.49 -29.49 6.00
C ILE A 148 -1.49 -28.01 6.42
N LYS A 149 -0.63 -27.61 7.37
CA LYS A 149 -0.52 -26.21 7.83
C LYS A 149 -0.09 -25.28 6.68
N SER A 150 0.95 -25.65 5.92
CA SER A 150 1.39 -24.91 4.73
C SER A 150 0.28 -24.70 3.69
N LYS A 151 -0.55 -25.73 3.44
CA LYS A 151 -1.69 -25.65 2.50
C LYS A 151 -2.81 -24.75 3.05
N LYS A 152 -3.03 -24.74 4.37
CA LYS A 152 -4.02 -23.87 5.02
C LYS A 152 -3.55 -22.41 4.93
N ASP A 153 -2.30 -22.14 5.28
CA ASP A 153 -1.73 -20.78 5.27
C ASP A 153 -1.71 -20.18 3.88
N THR A 154 -1.33 -20.96 2.85
CA THR A 154 -1.42 -20.49 1.45
C THR A 154 -2.85 -20.21 1.01
N LYS A 155 -3.84 -21.01 1.43
CA LYS A 155 -5.24 -20.75 1.10
C LYS A 155 -5.75 -19.48 1.79
N THR A 156 -5.40 -19.27 3.07
CA THR A 156 -5.78 -18.08 3.82
C THR A 156 -5.13 -16.82 3.26
N ALA A 157 -3.84 -16.88 2.90
CA ALA A 157 -3.12 -15.75 2.31
C ALA A 157 -3.71 -15.34 0.95
N ILE A 158 -4.02 -16.30 0.07
CA ILE A 158 -4.67 -16.01 -1.21
C ILE A 158 -6.03 -15.35 -0.99
N TRP A 159 -6.82 -15.86 -0.03
CA TRP A 159 -8.15 -15.31 0.27
C TRP A 159 -8.08 -13.87 0.78
N VAL A 160 -7.13 -13.57 1.69
CA VAL A 160 -6.88 -12.22 2.21
C VAL A 160 -6.41 -11.28 1.09
N ILE A 161 -5.47 -11.71 0.24
CA ILE A 161 -4.99 -10.90 -0.88
C ILE A 161 -6.13 -10.60 -1.86
N SER A 162 -6.96 -11.60 -2.19
CA SER A 162 -8.14 -11.40 -3.04
C SER A 162 -9.07 -10.35 -2.45
N ILE A 163 -9.38 -10.41 -1.15
CA ILE A 163 -10.24 -9.41 -0.48
C ILE A 163 -9.62 -8.01 -0.55
N LEU A 164 -8.33 -7.88 -0.23
CA LEU A 164 -7.64 -6.59 -0.27
C LEU A 164 -7.63 -5.98 -1.68
N VAL A 165 -7.47 -6.79 -2.72
CA VAL A 165 -7.54 -6.35 -4.12
C VAL A 165 -8.95 -5.90 -4.48
N PHE A 166 -9.99 -6.66 -4.12
CA PHE A 166 -11.38 -6.27 -4.41
C PHE A 166 -11.82 -5.02 -3.65
N VAL A 167 -11.43 -4.90 -2.37
CA VAL A 167 -11.72 -3.72 -1.55
C VAL A 167 -10.95 -2.50 -2.06
N GLY A 168 -9.66 -2.65 -2.36
CA GLY A 168 -8.84 -1.58 -2.92
C GLY A 168 -9.33 -1.12 -4.29
N PHE A 169 -9.71 -2.05 -5.17
CA PHE A 169 -10.29 -1.75 -6.47
C PHE A 169 -11.66 -1.06 -6.34
N GLY A 170 -12.51 -1.51 -5.41
CA GLY A 170 -13.78 -0.86 -5.11
C GLY A 170 -13.62 0.57 -4.61
N ILE A 171 -12.70 0.80 -3.66
CA ILE A 171 -12.40 2.15 -3.12
C ILE A 171 -11.83 3.06 -4.22
N TYR A 172 -10.87 2.58 -5.02
CA TYR A 172 -10.31 3.33 -6.16
C TYR A 172 -11.40 3.76 -7.15
N PHE A 173 -12.38 2.88 -7.41
CA PHE A 173 -13.47 3.17 -8.33
C PHE A 173 -14.51 4.14 -7.74
N LEU A 174 -14.81 4.05 -6.44
CA LEU A 174 -15.67 5.00 -5.71
C LEU A 174 -15.07 6.42 -5.75
N ILE A 175 -13.75 6.55 -5.60
CA ILE A 175 -13.06 7.85 -5.64
C ILE A 175 -13.10 8.47 -7.06
N ASN A 176 -13.03 7.64 -8.10
CA ASN A 176 -12.95 8.11 -9.49
C ASN A 176 -14.31 8.29 -10.18
N ASN A 177 -15.42 8.00 -9.50
CA ASN A 177 -16.79 8.44 -9.77
C ASN A 177 -17.28 8.43 -11.24
N LYS A 178 -16.78 7.51 -12.08
CA LYS A 178 -17.08 7.51 -13.52
C LYS A 178 -18.06 6.43 -13.99
N ILE A 179 -18.34 5.35 -13.24
CA ILE A 179 -19.29 4.29 -13.66
C ILE A 179 -19.98 3.63 -12.44
N ASN A 180 -21.29 3.37 -12.53
CA ASN A 180 -22.09 2.68 -11.52
C ASN A 180 -21.82 1.15 -11.56
N LEU A 181 -20.92 0.66 -10.70
CA LEU A 181 -20.32 -0.69 -10.81
C LEU A 181 -21.07 -1.82 -10.09
N ILE A 182 -22.23 -1.54 -9.50
CA ILE A 182 -23.06 -2.52 -8.78
C ILE A 182 -23.31 -3.82 -9.59
N PRO A 183 -23.52 -3.79 -10.92
CA PRO A 183 -23.73 -5.01 -11.71
C PRO A 183 -22.48 -5.91 -11.84
N LEU A 184 -21.27 -5.35 -11.85
CA LEU A 184 -20.02 -6.11 -12.04
C LEU A 184 -19.58 -6.84 -10.77
N PHE A 185 -19.86 -6.27 -9.60
CA PHE A 185 -19.60 -6.93 -8.31
C PHE A 185 -20.48 -8.19 -8.13
N LEU A 186 -21.71 -8.17 -8.64
CA LEU A 186 -22.60 -9.34 -8.64
C LEU A 186 -22.08 -10.46 -9.56
N ILE A 187 -21.54 -10.11 -10.74
CA ILE A 187 -20.93 -11.07 -11.68
C ILE A 187 -19.64 -11.68 -11.10
N GLY A 188 -18.84 -10.88 -10.38
CA GLY A 188 -17.66 -11.35 -9.65
C GLY A 188 -18.02 -12.38 -8.57
N PHE A 189 -19.06 -12.11 -7.77
CA PHE A 189 -19.53 -13.05 -6.74
C PHE A 189 -20.03 -14.37 -7.34
N ILE A 190 -20.75 -14.33 -8.46
CA ILE A 190 -21.29 -15.53 -9.13
C ILE A 190 -20.17 -16.40 -9.76
N THR A 191 -19.06 -15.81 -10.19
CA THR A 191 -17.97 -16.54 -10.87
C THR A 191 -16.92 -17.13 -9.92
N THR A 192 -16.82 -16.66 -8.67
CA THR A 192 -15.89 -17.23 -7.67
C THR A 192 -16.00 -18.76 -7.47
N PRO A 193 -17.19 -19.38 -7.35
CA PRO A 193 -17.29 -20.85 -7.23
C PRO A 193 -16.88 -21.62 -8.50
N PHE A 194 -16.94 -20.99 -9.68
CA PHE A 194 -16.53 -21.62 -10.95
C PHE A 194 -15.01 -21.78 -11.02
N PHE A 195 -14.26 -20.74 -10.63
CA PHE A 195 -12.80 -20.79 -10.59
C PHE A 195 -12.28 -21.75 -9.52
N ASP A 196 -12.95 -21.85 -8.36
CA ASP A 196 -12.60 -22.82 -7.31
C ASP A 196 -12.68 -24.28 -7.81
N LYS A 197 -13.70 -24.60 -8.62
CA LYS A 197 -13.87 -25.93 -9.20
C LYS A 197 -12.81 -26.23 -10.28
N LEU A 198 -12.42 -25.22 -11.05
CA LEU A 198 -11.40 -25.32 -12.09
C LEU A 198 -10.00 -25.55 -11.49
N PHE A 199 -9.60 -24.74 -10.49
CA PHE A 199 -8.30 -24.86 -9.82
C PHE A 199 -8.14 -26.18 -9.06
N ASN A 200 -9.22 -26.69 -8.45
CA ASN A 200 -9.21 -28.00 -7.78
C ASN A 200 -8.98 -29.16 -8.76
N ARG A 201 -9.47 -29.06 -10.01
CA ARG A 201 -9.19 -30.05 -11.07
C ARG A 201 -7.74 -30.00 -11.55
N PHE A 202 -7.16 -28.80 -11.69
CA PHE A 202 -5.75 -28.65 -12.05
C PHE A 202 -4.79 -29.18 -10.97
N LYS A 203 -5.12 -28.99 -9.67
CA LYS A 203 -4.30 -29.47 -8.55
C LYS A 203 -4.18 -31.00 -8.48
N LYS A 204 -5.21 -31.73 -8.88
CA LYS A 204 -5.22 -33.21 -8.89
C LYS A 204 -4.29 -33.82 -9.96
N LYS A 205 -4.01 -33.08 -11.05
CA LYS A 205 -3.15 -33.55 -12.16
C LYS A 205 -1.67 -33.22 -11.97
N SER A 206 -1.32 -32.32 -11.04
CA SER A 206 0.05 -31.82 -10.82
C SER A 206 0.91 -32.63 -9.84
N ASN A 207 0.41 -33.74 -9.27
CA ASN A 207 1.16 -34.56 -8.31
C ASN A 207 2.17 -35.54 -8.94
N ARG A 208 2.34 -35.57 -10.28
CA ARG A 208 3.29 -36.47 -10.97
C ARG A 208 4.53 -35.80 -11.58
N LEU A 209 4.71 -34.48 -11.44
CA LEU A 209 5.86 -33.77 -12.01
C LEU A 209 6.75 -33.21 -10.88
N LYS A 210 7.58 -34.08 -10.29
CA LYS A 210 8.71 -33.68 -9.44
C LYS A 210 9.94 -33.45 -10.32
N HIS A 211 10.00 -32.25 -10.90
CA HIS A 211 11.19 -31.44 -11.21
C HIS A 211 10.71 -30.34 -12.15
N PHE A 212 10.00 -29.37 -11.57
CA PHE A 212 9.80 -28.09 -12.22
C PHE A 212 10.19 -27.05 -11.19
N GLU A 213 11.41 -26.55 -11.31
CA GLU A 213 11.90 -25.46 -10.47
C GLU A 213 10.98 -24.27 -10.67
N PHE A 214 10.07 -24.09 -9.71
CA PHE A 214 9.11 -23.02 -9.70
C PHE A 214 9.86 -21.75 -9.28
N ASN A 215 10.52 -21.15 -10.26
CA ASN A 215 11.36 -20.00 -10.07
C ASN A 215 10.44 -18.79 -9.87
N TRP A 216 10.05 -18.54 -8.61
CA TRP A 216 9.13 -17.45 -8.19
C TRP A 216 9.54 -16.10 -8.78
N TRP A 217 10.84 -15.91 -9.02
CA TRP A 217 11.38 -14.71 -9.64
C TRP A 217 10.95 -14.53 -11.11
N LYS A 218 10.84 -15.60 -11.91
CA LYS A 218 10.35 -15.52 -13.30
C LYS A 218 8.88 -15.12 -13.38
N LYS A 219 8.06 -15.56 -12.42
CA LYS A 219 6.66 -15.14 -12.29
C LYS A 219 6.53 -13.70 -11.79
N GLY A 220 7.41 -13.29 -10.88
CA GLY A 220 7.52 -11.89 -10.45
C GLY A 220 7.89 -10.96 -11.60
N ILE A 221 8.88 -11.32 -12.41
CA ILE A 221 9.32 -10.52 -13.57
C ILE A 221 8.22 -10.41 -14.63
N THR A 222 7.49 -11.50 -14.91
CA THR A 222 6.38 -11.45 -15.87
C THR A 222 5.22 -10.58 -15.40
N ILE A 223 4.88 -10.63 -14.10
CA ILE A 223 3.84 -9.75 -13.53
C ILE A 223 4.30 -8.29 -13.58
N LEU A 224 5.56 -8.02 -13.23
CA LEU A 224 6.11 -6.66 -13.25
C LEU A 224 6.18 -6.09 -14.67
N ALA A 225 6.53 -6.92 -15.66
CA ALA A 225 6.48 -6.56 -17.07
C ALA A 225 5.05 -6.26 -17.55
N ILE A 226 4.05 -7.04 -17.12
CA ILE A 226 2.63 -6.79 -17.45
C ILE A 226 2.15 -5.48 -16.81
N ILE A 227 2.53 -5.20 -15.56
CA ILE A 227 2.19 -3.95 -14.88
C ILE A 227 2.83 -2.76 -15.59
N LEU A 228 4.13 -2.84 -15.92
CA LEU A 228 4.83 -1.80 -16.67
C LEU A 228 4.24 -1.61 -18.06
N LEU A 229 3.84 -2.68 -18.75
CA LEU A 229 3.15 -2.60 -20.04
C LEU A 229 1.80 -1.91 -19.90
N PHE A 230 1.03 -2.20 -18.85
CA PHE A 230 -0.26 -1.56 -18.61
C PHE A 230 -0.10 -0.06 -18.27
N ILE A 231 0.91 0.28 -17.48
CA ILE A 231 1.28 1.68 -17.21
C ILE A 231 1.72 2.39 -18.49
N PHE A 232 2.52 1.72 -19.33
CA PHE A 232 3.00 2.26 -20.61
C PHE A 232 1.86 2.46 -21.61
N ILE A 233 0.96 1.48 -21.74
CA ILE A 233 -0.25 1.59 -22.57
C ILE A 233 -1.13 2.74 -22.07
N ASN A 234 -1.36 2.85 -20.76
CA ASN A 234 -2.16 3.94 -20.19
C ASN A 234 -1.47 5.31 -20.32
N TRP A 235 -0.14 5.35 -20.39
CA TRP A 235 0.64 6.55 -20.66
C TRP A 235 0.59 6.99 -22.14
N LEU A 236 0.38 6.04 -23.05
CA LEU A 236 0.21 6.27 -24.48
C LEU A 236 -1.19 6.79 -24.86
N ILE A 237 -2.17 6.77 -23.94
CA ILE A 237 -3.51 7.28 -24.21
C ILE A 237 -3.47 8.82 -24.12
N PRO A 238 -3.66 9.55 -25.24
CA PRO A 238 -3.78 11.00 -25.20
C PRO A 238 -5.03 11.40 -24.41
N GLU A 239 -4.90 12.43 -23.58
CA GLU A 239 -6.00 13.01 -22.80
C GLU A 239 -6.14 14.49 -23.14
N CYS A 240 -7.35 15.01 -23.03
CA CYS A 240 -7.59 16.43 -23.19
C CYS A 240 -6.90 17.24 -22.09
N PRO A 241 -6.37 18.44 -22.40
CA PRO A 241 -5.88 19.34 -21.36
C PRO A 241 -7.02 19.76 -20.43
N LYS A 242 -6.67 20.24 -19.23
CA LYS A 242 -7.65 20.61 -18.20
C LYS A 242 -8.61 21.72 -18.63
N SER A 243 -8.13 22.62 -19.48
CA SER A 243 -8.93 23.69 -20.08
C SER A 243 -8.45 23.90 -21.51
N CYS A 244 -9.41 24.15 -22.41
CA CYS A 244 -9.19 24.60 -23.78
C CYS A 244 -9.60 26.07 -23.99
N ASP A 245 -9.91 26.78 -22.89
CA ASP A 245 -10.40 28.15 -22.92
C ASP A 245 -9.37 29.10 -23.54
N ASP A 246 -9.72 29.72 -24.67
CA ASP A 246 -8.92 30.72 -25.38
C ASP A 246 -9.20 32.16 -24.92
N ASN A 247 -10.00 32.33 -23.87
CA ASN A 247 -10.55 33.58 -23.34
C ASN A 247 -11.45 34.35 -24.32
N ASN A 248 -11.87 33.74 -25.43
CA ASN A 248 -12.85 34.33 -26.32
C ASN A 248 -14.26 33.86 -25.95
N PHE A 249 -15.05 34.76 -25.36
CA PHE A 249 -16.43 34.48 -24.96
C PHE A 249 -17.38 34.14 -26.13
N CYS A 250 -16.96 34.44 -27.37
CA CYS A 250 -17.69 34.14 -28.59
C CYS A 250 -17.33 32.81 -29.24
N THR A 251 -16.52 32.00 -28.57
CA THR A 251 -16.22 30.64 -28.99
C THR A 251 -16.65 29.63 -27.93
N ASN A 252 -17.12 28.48 -28.39
CA ASN A 252 -17.25 27.28 -27.58
C ASN A 252 -16.01 26.44 -27.80
N ASP A 253 -15.16 26.35 -26.79
CA ASP A 253 -13.92 25.58 -26.83
C ASP A 253 -14.17 24.16 -26.36
N PHE A 254 -13.66 23.18 -27.09
CA PHE A 254 -13.83 21.78 -26.78
C PHE A 254 -12.60 20.96 -27.16
N CYS A 255 -12.50 19.80 -26.54
CA CYS A 255 -11.53 18.77 -26.89
C CYS A 255 -12.22 17.41 -26.85
N SER A 256 -12.07 16.63 -27.90
CA SER A 256 -12.72 15.32 -28.02
C SER A 256 -11.80 14.30 -28.69
N ALA A 257 -12.23 13.03 -28.71
CA ALA A 257 -11.53 11.99 -29.45
C ALA A 257 -11.56 12.26 -30.97
N GLU A 258 -12.61 12.91 -31.48
CA GLU A 258 -12.75 13.28 -32.89
C GLU A 258 -11.72 14.33 -33.31
N THR A 259 -11.35 15.23 -32.40
CA THR A 259 -10.29 16.24 -32.64
C THR A 259 -8.87 15.70 -32.44
N GLY A 260 -8.73 14.41 -32.14
CA GLY A 260 -7.45 13.81 -31.77
C GLY A 260 -6.88 14.37 -30.47
N TYR A 261 -7.74 14.70 -29.50
CA TYR A 261 -7.41 15.29 -28.20
C TYR A 261 -6.71 16.66 -28.31
N LYS A 262 -6.95 17.38 -29.40
CA LYS A 262 -6.53 18.77 -29.58
C LYS A 262 -7.67 19.71 -29.22
N CYS A 263 -7.35 20.85 -28.62
CA CYS A 263 -8.32 21.92 -28.42
C CYS A 263 -8.74 22.48 -29.77
N MET A 264 -10.04 22.60 -29.97
CA MET A 264 -10.68 23.23 -31.11
C MET A 264 -11.80 24.13 -30.59
N ASN A 265 -12.20 25.10 -31.41
CA ASN A 265 -13.25 26.04 -31.04
C ASN A 265 -14.31 26.15 -32.15
N THR A 266 -15.52 26.54 -31.75
CA THR A 266 -16.65 26.80 -32.67
C THR A 266 -17.24 28.16 -32.34
N LEU A 267 -17.63 28.93 -33.36
CA LEU A 267 -18.26 30.22 -33.14
C LEU A 267 -19.63 30.05 -32.48
N LYS A 268 -19.85 30.81 -31.41
CA LYS A 268 -21.15 30.90 -30.74
C LYS A 268 -22.06 31.83 -31.55
N LEU A 269 -23.21 31.31 -31.95
CA LEU A 269 -24.23 32.08 -32.67
C LEU A 269 -24.86 33.14 -31.75
N ASN A 270 -25.06 34.36 -32.27
CA ASN A 270 -25.55 35.52 -31.52
C ASN A 270 -24.64 35.85 -30.34
N CYS A 271 -23.35 36.04 -30.63
CA CYS A 271 -22.40 36.47 -29.61
C CYS A 271 -22.19 37.98 -29.54
N LYS A 272 -22.57 38.55 -28.40
CA LYS A 272 -22.29 39.94 -28.05
C LYS A 272 -20.78 40.19 -27.92
N GLY A 273 -20.27 41.19 -28.62
CA GLY A 273 -18.89 41.67 -28.57
C GLY A 273 -17.98 41.15 -29.70
N ASN A 274 -18.49 40.34 -30.64
CA ASN A 274 -17.71 39.91 -31.81
C ASN A 274 -17.68 40.94 -32.95
N GLY A 275 -18.42 42.06 -32.83
CA GLY A 275 -18.48 43.11 -33.84
C GLY A 275 -19.32 42.75 -35.07
N ILE A 276 -20.10 41.68 -35.02
CA ILE A 276 -21.02 41.26 -36.09
C ILE A 276 -22.44 41.38 -35.54
N CYS A 277 -23.28 42.20 -36.15
CA CYS A 277 -24.68 42.31 -35.74
C CYS A 277 -25.49 41.09 -36.23
N GLU A 278 -25.83 40.18 -35.32
CA GLU A 278 -26.65 38.99 -35.59
C GLU A 278 -28.11 39.16 -35.10
N SER A 279 -28.97 38.21 -35.47
CA SER A 279 -30.40 38.28 -35.12
C SER A 279 -30.61 38.18 -33.61
N GLY A 280 -31.23 39.20 -33.02
CA GLY A 280 -31.47 39.26 -31.57
C GLY A 280 -30.41 40.05 -30.78
N GLU A 281 -29.45 40.68 -31.46
CA GLU A 281 -28.40 41.50 -30.84
C GLU A 281 -28.66 43.00 -30.93
N TYR A 282 -29.78 43.43 -31.51
CA TYR A 282 -30.11 44.85 -31.57
C TYR A 282 -30.16 45.46 -30.16
N GLY A 283 -29.48 46.59 -29.98
CA GLY A 283 -29.27 47.22 -28.68
C GLY A 283 -27.98 46.80 -27.95
N THR A 284 -27.10 45.99 -28.56
CA THR A 284 -25.73 45.77 -28.10
C THR A 284 -24.73 46.66 -28.85
N SER A 285 -23.45 46.63 -28.45
CA SER A 285 -22.35 47.33 -29.11
C SER A 285 -22.02 46.80 -30.52
N ASP A 286 -22.52 45.62 -30.88
CA ASP A 286 -22.24 44.98 -32.17
C ASP A 286 -23.13 45.51 -33.29
N CYS A 287 -24.33 45.97 -32.92
CA CYS A 287 -25.30 46.49 -33.86
C CYS A 287 -25.20 48.01 -34.00
N PRO A 288 -25.32 48.55 -35.23
CA PRO A 288 -25.41 49.98 -35.45
C PRO A 288 -26.59 50.59 -34.67
N ASN A 289 -26.37 51.75 -34.05
CA ASN A 289 -27.48 52.52 -33.50
C ASN A 289 -28.26 53.15 -34.66
N CYS A 290 -29.55 52.85 -34.75
CA CYS A 290 -30.45 53.33 -35.80
C CYS A 290 -31.30 54.53 -35.39
N ASP A 291 -31.05 55.08 -34.19
CA ASP A 291 -31.71 56.29 -33.68
C ASP A 291 -31.54 57.45 -34.67
N ASP A 292 -32.66 57.90 -35.25
CA ASP A 292 -32.71 59.07 -36.14
C ASP A 292 -33.04 60.37 -35.40
N GLY A 293 -33.11 60.32 -34.07
CA GLY A 293 -33.46 61.45 -33.21
C GLY A 293 -34.95 61.78 -33.18
N ASN A 294 -35.80 61.03 -33.90
CA ASN A 294 -37.24 61.23 -33.90
C ASN A 294 -37.90 60.36 -32.82
N LYS A 295 -38.49 61.00 -31.80
CA LYS A 295 -39.15 60.29 -30.71
C LYS A 295 -40.44 59.56 -31.14
N CYS A 296 -40.94 59.84 -32.33
CA CYS A 296 -42.13 59.23 -32.90
C CYS A 296 -41.84 58.07 -33.86
N THR A 297 -40.59 57.65 -34.00
CA THR A 297 -40.21 56.44 -34.73
C THR A 297 -39.75 55.35 -33.77
N ALA A 298 -40.10 54.11 -34.11
CA ALA A 298 -39.51 52.92 -33.53
C ALA A 298 -38.31 52.55 -34.40
N ASP A 299 -37.11 52.77 -33.87
CA ASP A 299 -35.86 52.48 -34.57
C ASP A 299 -35.42 51.05 -34.30
N SER A 300 -35.01 50.37 -35.37
CA SER A 300 -34.56 48.99 -35.35
C SER A 300 -33.53 48.74 -36.44
N TYR A 301 -32.71 47.70 -36.29
CA TYR A 301 -31.81 47.25 -37.34
C TYR A 301 -32.30 45.95 -37.94
N ASP A 302 -32.47 45.92 -39.27
CA ASP A 302 -32.77 44.70 -40.00
C ASP A 302 -31.45 44.01 -40.38
N VAL A 303 -31.16 42.93 -39.66
CA VAL A 303 -29.95 42.12 -39.85
C VAL A 303 -29.91 41.45 -41.24
N GLY A 304 -31.05 41.05 -41.78
CA GLY A 304 -31.15 40.41 -43.09
C GLY A 304 -30.92 41.39 -44.23
N ALA A 305 -31.54 42.57 -44.15
CA ALA A 305 -31.40 43.65 -45.13
C ALA A 305 -30.18 44.54 -44.90
N LYS A 306 -29.48 44.37 -43.77
CA LYS A 306 -28.31 45.15 -43.33
C LYS A 306 -28.54 46.66 -43.34
N ARG A 307 -29.72 47.11 -42.92
CA ARG A 307 -30.11 48.53 -42.92
C ARG A 307 -30.94 48.88 -41.69
N CYS A 308 -30.89 50.15 -41.31
CA CYS A 308 -31.80 50.68 -40.29
C CYS A 308 -33.24 50.74 -40.83
N ILE A 309 -34.19 50.50 -39.93
CA ILE A 309 -35.61 50.62 -40.16
C ILE A 309 -36.19 51.46 -39.03
N ASN A 310 -36.83 52.56 -39.44
CA ASN A 310 -37.43 53.52 -38.52
C ASN A 310 -38.92 53.55 -38.87
N VAL A 311 -39.77 53.08 -37.96
CA VAL A 311 -41.21 52.89 -38.20
C VAL A 311 -42.01 53.89 -37.38
N GLU A 312 -42.83 54.72 -38.03
CA GLU A 312 -43.67 55.69 -37.33
C GLU A 312 -44.65 55.01 -36.35
N MET A 313 -44.68 55.50 -35.11
CA MET A 313 -45.60 55.03 -34.07
C MET A 313 -46.98 55.68 -34.23
N LYS A 314 -48.04 54.86 -34.32
CA LYS A 314 -49.41 55.36 -34.45
C LYS A 314 -49.82 56.19 -33.22
N GLY A 315 -50.28 57.42 -33.47
CA GLY A 315 -50.80 58.31 -32.42
C GLY A 315 -49.73 59.09 -31.67
N CYS A 316 -48.48 59.11 -32.16
CA CYS A 316 -47.44 59.95 -31.59
C CYS A 316 -47.70 61.44 -31.89
N ILE A 317 -47.63 62.28 -30.84
CA ILE A 317 -47.79 63.72 -30.93
C ILE A 317 -46.42 64.32 -30.65
N ASN A 318 -45.82 64.96 -31.66
CA ASN A 318 -44.51 65.62 -31.59
C ASN A 318 -44.47 66.74 -30.54
#